data_AF-A0A5A9EQN5-F1
#
_entry.id   AF-A0A5A9EQN5-F1
#
_cell.length_a   1.000
_cell.length_b   1.000
_cell.length_c   1.000
_cell.angle_alpha   90.00
_cell.angle_beta   90.00
_cell.angle_gamma   90.00
#
_symmetry.space_group_name_H-M   'P 1'
#
loop_
_entity.id
_entity.type
_entity.pdbx_description
1 polymer ?
#
loop_
_entity_poly.entity_id
_entity_poly.type
_entity_poly.pdbx_seq_one_letter_code
_entity_poly.pdbx_strand_id
1 'polypeptide(L)'
;MLRNVALAAVFAVALTGPALANSCPKHMAAIDQALAANPKLSADQMTQVKKLRADGEAFHKQGKHAESEATLAQAETILGIKK
;
A
#
# COMPACT_ATOMS: atom_id res chain seq x y z
N MET A 1 8.21 26.40 -49.77
CA MET A 1 7.41 25.18 -49.92
C MET A 1 7.03 24.70 -48.53
N LEU A 2 5.76 24.85 -48.15
CA LEU A 2 5.15 24.10 -47.04
C LEU A 2 5.33 22.59 -47.30
N ARG A 3 5.16 21.78 -46.25
CA ARG A 3 5.12 20.30 -46.18
C ARG A 3 6.43 19.77 -45.59
N ASN A 4 6.47 18.98 -44.53
CA ASN A 4 5.44 18.18 -43.91
C ASN A 4 5.99 17.65 -42.58
N VAL A 5 5.10 17.60 -41.59
CA VAL A 5 5.04 16.58 -40.53
C VAL A 5 6.03 16.72 -39.38
N ALA A 6 5.48 17.31 -38.32
CA ALA A 6 5.80 17.08 -36.93
C ALA A 6 6.17 15.62 -36.63
N LEU A 7 7.38 15.39 -36.13
CA LEU A 7 7.63 14.29 -35.21
C LEU A 7 7.62 14.87 -33.79
N ALA A 8 6.41 14.94 -33.22
CA ALA A 8 6.23 15.07 -31.79
C ALA A 8 6.70 13.76 -31.14
N ALA A 9 7.99 13.65 -30.84
CA ALA A 9 8.48 12.64 -29.91
C ALA A 9 8.09 13.09 -28.50
N VAL A 10 6.83 12.83 -28.12
CA VAL A 10 6.39 12.88 -26.73
C VAL A 10 7.12 11.75 -26.02
N PHE A 11 8.30 12.06 -25.49
CA PHE A 11 8.88 11.27 -24.41
C PHE A 11 7.99 11.49 -23.19
N ALA A 12 6.92 10.68 -23.10
CA ALA A 12 6.26 10.43 -21.83
C ALA A 12 7.25 9.61 -20.99
N VAL A 13 8.26 10.27 -20.43
CA VAL A 13 8.97 9.75 -19.28
C VAL A 13 7.91 9.66 -18.19
N ALA A 14 7.37 8.46 -18.01
CA ALA A 14 6.61 8.13 -16.83
C ALA A 14 7.51 8.44 -15.64
N LEU A 15 7.26 9.59 -15.01
CA LEU A 15 7.79 9.96 -13.71
C LEU A 15 7.19 9.01 -12.67
N THR A 16 7.59 7.75 -12.71
CA THR A 16 7.45 6.83 -11.58
C THR A 16 8.63 7.10 -10.67
N GLY A 17 8.60 8.27 -10.02
CA GLY A 17 9.51 8.55 -8.94
C GLY A 17 9.41 7.47 -7.86
N PRO A 18 10.44 7.25 -7.04
CA PRO A 18 10.50 6.24 -5.97
C PRO A 18 9.51 6.46 -4.81
N ALA A 19 8.42 7.20 -5.03
CA ALA A 19 7.38 7.50 -4.04
C ALA A 19 6.52 6.28 -3.66
N LEU A 20 6.51 5.21 -4.47
CA LEU A 20 5.79 3.96 -4.19
C LEU A 20 6.58 2.96 -3.33
N ALA A 21 7.90 3.10 -3.20
CA ALA A 21 8.72 2.12 -2.48
C ALA A 21 8.44 2.10 -0.96
N ASN A 22 7.87 3.17 -0.40
CA ASN A 22 7.69 3.34 1.05
C ASN A 22 6.23 3.28 1.53
N SER A 23 5.27 2.99 0.64
CA SER A 23 3.84 2.96 0.99
C SER A 23 3.50 1.78 1.93
N CYS A 24 3.79 0.54 1.49
CA CYS A 24 3.50 -0.66 2.27
C CYS A 24 4.15 -0.66 3.67
N PRO A 25 5.46 -0.34 3.84
CA PRO A 25 6.07 -0.25 5.17
C PRO A 25 5.41 0.78 6.09
N LYS A 26 4.88 1.89 5.55
CA LYS A 26 4.17 2.90 6.34
C LYS A 26 2.83 2.38 6.86
N HIS A 27 2.05 1.72 6.01
CA HIS A 27 0.78 1.08 6.42
C HIS A 27 1.03 0.01 7.49
N MET A 28 2.04 -0.83 7.28
CA MET A 28 2.49 -1.82 8.26
C MET A 28 2.81 -1.19 9.63
N ALA A 29 3.63 -0.14 9.64
CA ALA A 29 3.98 0.56 10.88
C ALA A 29 2.77 1.19 11.58
N ALA A 30 1.83 1.77 10.82
CA ALA A 30 0.60 2.34 11.39
C ALA A 30 -0.28 1.26 12.04
N ILE A 31 -0.41 0.09 11.42
CA ILE A 31 -1.11 -1.06 11.98
C ILE A 31 -0.41 -1.54 13.27
N ASP A 32 0.92 -1.66 13.26
CA ASP A 32 1.70 -2.10 14.42
C ASP A 32 1.54 -1.14 15.60
N GLN A 33 1.56 0.18 15.34
CA GLN A 33 1.30 1.21 16.34
C GLN A 33 -0.11 1.14 16.90
N ALA A 34 -1.12 0.96 16.03
CA ALA A 34 -2.51 0.84 16.46
C ALA A 34 -2.74 -0.41 17.31
N LEU A 35 -2.13 -1.54 16.95
CA LEU A 35 -2.17 -2.78 17.75
C LEU A 35 -1.49 -2.61 19.11
N ALA A 36 -0.35 -1.92 19.16
CA ALA A 36 0.37 -1.65 20.41
C ALA A 36 -0.42 -0.74 21.37
N ALA A 37 -1.32 0.10 20.85
CA ALA A 37 -2.23 0.91 21.64
C ALA A 37 -3.42 0.12 22.26
N ASN A 38 -3.44 -1.21 22.08
CA ASN A 38 -4.47 -2.12 22.60
C ASN A 38 -5.91 -1.67 22.24
N PRO A 39 -6.25 -1.65 20.94
CA PRO A 39 -7.51 -1.12 20.46
C PRO A 39 -8.67 -1.99 20.95
N LYS A 40 -9.84 -1.36 21.14
CA LYS A 40 -11.07 -2.06 21.53
C LYS A 40 -11.63 -2.84 20.33
N LEU A 41 -11.08 -4.03 20.11
CA LEU A 41 -11.51 -4.99 19.10
C LEU A 41 -12.01 -6.28 19.76
N SER A 42 -12.89 -7.02 19.09
CA SER A 42 -13.18 -8.39 19.47
C SER A 42 -11.93 -9.29 19.28
N ALA A 43 -11.92 -10.47 19.91
CA ALA A 43 -10.83 -11.44 19.73
C ALA A 43 -10.67 -11.85 18.26
N ASP A 44 -11.78 -11.99 17.53
CA ASP A 44 -11.78 -12.34 16.10
C ASP A 44 -11.20 -11.21 15.25
N GLN A 45 -11.60 -9.96 15.52
CA GLN A 45 -11.04 -8.79 14.83
C GLN A 45 -9.54 -8.64 15.10
N MET A 46 -9.11 -8.85 16.34
CA MET A 46 -7.68 -8.82 16.71
C MET A 46 -6.89 -9.88 15.94
N THR A 47 -7.43 -11.10 15.85
CA THR A 47 -6.82 -12.20 15.10
C THR A 47 -6.75 -11.86 13.61
N GLN A 48 -7.83 -11.32 13.05
CA GLN A 48 -7.91 -10.94 11.64
C GLN A 48 -6.91 -9.84 11.29
N VAL A 49 -6.81 -8.77 12.10
CA VAL A 49 -5.86 -7.67 11.88
C VAL A 49 -4.42 -8.17 11.89
N LYS A 50 -4.05 -9.03 12.85
CA LYS A 50 -2.70 -9.62 12.92
C LYS A 50 -2.38 -10.47 11.69
N LYS A 51 -3.36 -11.25 11.22
CA LYS A 51 -3.21 -12.05 9.99
C LYS A 51 -3.00 -11.16 8.77
N LEU A 52 -3.86 -10.16 8.57
CA LEU A 52 -3.75 -9.21 7.45
C LEU A 52 -2.43 -8.45 7.48
N ARG A 53 -1.94 -8.05 8.66
CA ARG A 53 -0.63 -7.41 8.82
C ARG A 53 0.53 -8.32 8.39
N ALA A 54 0.48 -9.60 8.77
CA ALA A 54 1.50 -10.58 8.37
C ALA A 54 1.44 -10.92 6.88
N ASP A 55 0.24 -11.11 6.33
CA ASP A 55 0.02 -11.40 4.91
C ASP A 55 0.47 -10.23 4.02
N GLY A 56 0.16 -8.98 4.42
CA GLY A 56 0.63 -7.79 3.72
C GLY A 56 2.16 -7.71 3.63
N GLU A 57 2.86 -8.03 4.71
CA GLU A 57 4.33 -8.12 4.70
C GLU A 57 4.85 -9.25 3.82
N ALA A 58 4.19 -10.41 3.85
CA ALA A 58 4.55 -11.53 2.98
C ALA A 58 4.38 -11.16 1.49
N PHE A 59 3.31 -10.46 1.13
CA PHE A 59 3.11 -9.95 -0.24
C PHE A 59 4.17 -8.90 -0.62
N HIS A 60 4.48 -7.97 0.28
CA HIS A 60 5.55 -6.99 0.06
C HIS A 60 6.91 -7.67 -0.21
N LYS A 61 7.29 -8.65 0.62
CA LYS A 61 8.54 -9.42 0.44
C LYS A 61 8.59 -10.22 -0.86
N GLN A 62 7.42 -10.56 -1.43
CA GLN A 62 7.29 -11.22 -2.74
C GLN A 62 7.25 -10.24 -3.92
N GLY A 63 7.30 -8.92 -3.70
CA GLY A 63 7.13 -7.90 -4.73
C GLY A 63 5.68 -7.67 -5.18
N LYS A 64 4.71 -8.30 -4.51
CA LYS A 64 3.27 -8.18 -4.77
C LYS A 64 2.69 -6.95 -4.08
N HIS A 65 3.08 -5.77 -4.56
CA HIS A 65 2.77 -4.51 -3.87
C HIS A 65 1.27 -4.19 -3.86
N ALA A 66 0.55 -4.43 -4.95
CA ALA A 66 -0.89 -4.16 -5.00
C ALA A 66 -1.66 -5.04 -4.01
N GLU A 67 -1.29 -6.32 -3.90
CA GLU A 67 -1.87 -7.25 -2.94
C GLU A 67 -1.51 -6.87 -1.50
N SER A 68 -0.26 -6.45 -1.25
CA SER A 68 0.16 -5.92 0.05
C SER A 68 -0.70 -4.72 0.46
N GLU A 69 -0.85 -3.71 -0.39
CA GLU A 69 -1.65 -2.52 -0.08
C GLU A 69 -3.12 -2.86 0.15
N ALA A 70 -3.72 -3.70 -0.69
CA ALA A 70 -5.10 -4.13 -0.53
C ALA A 70 -5.33 -4.87 0.80
N THR A 71 -4.43 -5.80 1.15
CA THR A 71 -4.49 -6.55 2.40
C THR A 71 -4.28 -5.65 3.63
N LEU A 72 -3.30 -4.73 3.59
CA LEU A 72 -3.06 -3.80 4.69
C LEU A 72 -4.22 -2.82 4.86
N ALA A 73 -4.82 -2.34 3.78
CA ALA A 73 -5.99 -1.47 3.83
C ALA A 73 -7.20 -2.14 4.51
N GLN A 74 -7.37 -3.45 4.40
CA GLN A 74 -8.40 -4.19 5.13
C GLN A 74 -8.13 -4.17 6.64
N ALA A 75 -6.88 -4.33 7.07
CA ALA A 75 -6.49 -4.23 8.47
C ALA A 75 -6.75 -2.82 9.02
N GLU A 76 -6.39 -1.78 8.25
CA GLU A 76 -6.63 -0.39 8.61
C GLU A 76 -8.12 -0.05 8.74
N THR A 77 -8.99 -0.66 7.91
CA THR A 77 -10.44 -0.52 8.05
C THR A 77 -10.95 -1.11 9.37
N ILE A 78 -10.49 -2.30 9.77
CA ILE A 78 -10.90 -2.91 11.05
C ILE A 78 -10.40 -2.07 12.24
N LEU A 79 -9.20 -1.52 12.14
CA LEU A 79 -8.61 -0.64 13.15
C LEU A 79 -9.20 0.77 13.16
N GLY A 80 -9.98 1.16 12.15
CA GLY A 80 -10.53 2.51 12.01
C GLY A 80 -9.47 3.58 11.75
N ILE A 81 -8.33 3.23 11.16
CA ILE A 81 -7.21 4.15 10.88
C ILE A 81 -7.02 4.47 9.40
N LYS A 82 -7.87 3.90 8.53
CA LYS A 82 -7.87 4.18 7.09
C LYS A 82 -8.30 5.63 6.84
N LYS A 83 -7.53 6.37 6.02
CA LYS A 83 -7.81 7.76 5.64
C LYS A 83 -8.47 7.86 4.27
#